data_AF-A0A401NLZ3-F1
#
_entry.id   AF-A0A401NLZ3-F1
#
_cell.length_a   1.000
_cell.length_b   1.000
_cell.length_c   1.000
_cell.angle_alpha   90.00
_cell.angle_beta   90.00
_cell.angle_gamma   90.00
#
_symmetry.space_group_name_H-M   'P 1'
#
loop_
_entity.id
_entity.type
_entity.pdbx_description
1 polymer ?
#
loop_
_entity_poly.entity_id
_entity_poly.type
_entity_poly.pdbx_seq_one_letter_code
_entity_poly.pdbx_strand_id
1 'polypeptide(L)'
;MLVVGEDDGGTLFTPEEYERYKKEVLPTRLQNRLFVSWASPNGIDCKLVGPETLCFCRHRYKQHKTDYKEIPTERPILLPCRVPGCRCISYHYVPLNGTQPIRCRCKHFADDHSELAPYKCKKCAGCAGFHSPFTCGCTHPTFVHTMIVETKEERLARGRPVGPDIPYAAMGGLTGFNALAEGYMRLDSSGIGLWFQCFAYSKYRNVDSVSGKNNKIVLQLTVRGNSYVLLVIYWTE
;
A
#
# COMPACT_ATOMS: atom_id res chain seq x y z
N MET A 1 -18.01 -24.34 18.74
CA MET A 1 -18.24 -23.70 17.43
C MET A 1 -17.47 -22.39 17.42
N LEU A 2 -16.59 -22.18 16.45
CA LEU A 2 -15.67 -21.04 16.44
C LEU A 2 -15.74 -20.35 15.08
N VAL A 3 -15.88 -19.03 15.11
CA VAL A 3 -16.00 -18.18 13.93
C VAL A 3 -14.59 -17.88 13.40
N VAL A 4 -14.34 -18.17 12.12
CA VAL A 4 -13.05 -17.95 11.42
C VAL A 4 -13.17 -16.87 10.32
N GLY A 5 -14.00 -15.86 10.54
CA GLY A 5 -14.20 -14.77 9.56
C GLY A 5 -15.04 -15.21 8.36
N GLU A 6 -14.56 -14.95 7.14
CA GLU A 6 -15.23 -15.35 5.88
C GLU A 6 -14.64 -16.66 5.29
N ASP A 7 -13.66 -17.28 5.95
CA ASP A 7 -12.95 -18.45 5.44
C ASP A 7 -13.74 -19.76 5.59
N ASP A 8 -14.83 -19.74 6.35
CA ASP A 8 -15.72 -20.87 6.57
C ASP A 8 -16.84 -20.97 5.53
N GLY A 9 -16.89 -20.05 4.56
CA GLY A 9 -17.97 -19.98 3.58
C GLY A 9 -19.36 -19.83 4.22
N GLY A 10 -19.43 -19.34 5.47
CA GLY A 10 -20.65 -19.22 6.26
C GLY A 10 -21.04 -20.45 7.08
N THR A 11 -20.19 -21.49 7.17
CA THR A 11 -20.49 -22.72 7.94
C THR A 11 -19.57 -22.86 9.15
N LEU A 12 -20.13 -22.86 10.36
CA LEU A 12 -19.35 -22.90 11.60
C LEU A 12 -18.42 -24.13 11.68
N PHE A 13 -17.16 -23.92 12.05
CA PHE A 13 -16.19 -25.01 12.24
C PHE A 13 -16.45 -25.79 13.54
N THR A 14 -16.19 -27.09 13.47
CA THR A 14 -15.99 -27.94 14.65
C THR A 14 -14.68 -27.57 15.37
N PRO A 15 -14.52 -27.91 16.67
CA PRO A 15 -13.27 -27.65 17.39
C PRO A 15 -12.04 -28.28 16.72
N GLU A 16 -12.18 -29.49 16.17
CA GLU A 16 -11.11 -30.23 15.51
C GLU A 16 -10.69 -29.58 14.19
N GLU A 17 -11.67 -29.16 13.38
CA GLU A 17 -11.41 -28.42 12.13
C GLU A 17 -10.74 -27.08 12.39
N TYR A 18 -11.13 -26.39 13.45
CA TYR A 18 -10.52 -25.13 13.85
C TYR A 18 -9.05 -25.28 14.26
N GLU A 19 -8.71 -26.32 15.02
CA GLU A 19 -7.33 -26.59 15.40
C GLU A 19 -6.46 -27.00 14.19
N ARG A 20 -7.01 -27.77 13.25
CA ARG A 20 -6.33 -28.05 11.97
C ARG A 20 -6.12 -26.77 11.16
N TYR A 21 -7.15 -25.94 11.04
CA TYR A 21 -7.09 -24.66 10.34
C TYR A 21 -6.00 -23.76 10.92
N LYS A 22 -5.89 -23.64 12.25
CA LYS A 22 -4.82 -22.86 12.88
C LYS A 22 -3.43 -23.37 12.51
N LYS A 23 -3.21 -24.69 12.58
CA LYS A 23 -1.91 -25.30 12.28
C LYS A 23 -1.48 -25.08 10.84
N GLU A 24 -2.43 -25.06 9.91
CA GLU A 24 -2.15 -24.88 8.48
C GLU A 24 -2.06 -23.41 8.08
N VAL A 25 -3.03 -22.57 8.49
CA VAL A 25 -3.21 -21.22 7.95
C VAL A 25 -2.34 -20.18 8.64
N LEU A 26 -2.12 -20.29 9.96
CA LEU A 26 -1.33 -19.27 10.69
C LEU A 26 0.12 -19.20 10.18
N PRO A 27 0.86 -20.32 10.02
CA PRO A 27 2.22 -20.25 9.52
C PRO A 27 2.29 -19.70 8.09
N THR A 28 1.39 -20.14 7.21
CA THR A 28 1.33 -19.66 5.82
C THR A 28 1.06 -18.16 5.77
N ARG A 29 0.17 -17.62 6.60
CA ARG A 29 -0.11 -16.17 6.63
C ARG A 29 1.04 -15.35 7.15
N LEU A 30 1.78 -15.85 8.13
CA LEU A 30 2.96 -15.16 8.66
C LEU A 30 4.09 -15.12 7.63
N GLN A 31 4.29 -16.21 6.88
CA GLN A 31 5.34 -16.33 5.88
C GLN A 31 4.99 -15.60 4.57
N ASN A 32 3.80 -15.85 4.03
CA ASN A 32 3.41 -15.43 2.68
C ASN A 32 2.54 -14.16 2.68
N ARG A 33 2.66 -13.34 3.72
CA ARG A 33 1.94 -12.07 3.78
C ARG A 33 2.36 -11.16 2.62
N LEU A 34 1.37 -10.70 1.85
CA LEU A 34 1.58 -9.69 0.82
C LEU A 34 1.33 -8.29 1.38
N PHE A 35 2.24 -7.37 1.06
CA PHE A 35 2.12 -5.95 1.34
C PHE A 35 1.63 -5.24 0.09
N VAL A 36 0.54 -4.46 0.24
CA VAL A 36 -0.11 -3.79 -0.88
C VAL A 36 -0.17 -2.30 -0.60
N SER A 37 0.41 -1.52 -1.51
CA SER A 37 0.41 -0.06 -1.45
C SER A 37 0.03 0.57 -2.79
N TRP A 38 -0.51 1.77 -2.73
CA TRP A 38 -0.71 2.64 -3.88
C TRP A 38 0.31 3.76 -3.78
N ALA A 39 1.31 3.73 -4.66
CA ALA A 39 2.52 4.53 -4.53
C ALA A 39 2.61 5.62 -5.60
N SER A 40 3.15 6.78 -5.21
CA SER A 40 3.47 7.86 -6.13
C SER A 40 4.80 7.60 -6.84
N PRO A 41 5.06 8.28 -7.97
CA PRO A 41 6.36 8.22 -8.66
C PRO A 41 7.56 8.61 -7.78
N ASN A 42 7.33 9.42 -6.74
CA ASN A 42 8.36 9.85 -5.79
C ASN A 42 8.65 8.80 -4.70
N GLY A 43 8.06 7.61 -4.82
CA GLY A 43 8.27 6.48 -3.91
C GLY A 43 7.43 6.52 -2.63
N ILE A 44 6.59 7.54 -2.42
CA ILE A 44 5.70 7.62 -1.25
C ILE A 44 4.56 6.61 -1.44
N ASP A 45 4.37 5.71 -0.48
CA ASP A 45 3.23 4.80 -0.44
C ASP A 45 1.97 5.60 -0.03
N CYS A 46 1.37 6.35 -0.95
CA CYS A 46 0.28 7.28 -0.68
C CYS A 46 -0.93 6.65 0.01
N LYS A 47 -1.25 5.38 -0.30
CA LYS A 47 -2.20 4.57 0.46
C LYS A 47 -1.59 3.22 0.82
N LEU A 48 -1.70 2.82 2.07
CA LEU A 48 -1.49 1.42 2.47
C LEU A 48 -2.85 0.73 2.48
N VAL A 49 -2.96 -0.35 1.72
CA VAL A 49 -4.22 -1.06 1.52
C VAL A 49 -4.48 -1.96 2.72
N GLY A 50 -5.65 -1.79 3.32
CA GLY A 50 -6.16 -2.64 4.40
C GLY A 50 -7.41 -3.43 4.00
N PRO A 51 -7.90 -4.34 4.86
CA PRO A 51 -8.95 -5.30 4.55
C PRO A 51 -10.26 -4.66 4.07
N GLU A 52 -10.60 -3.50 4.62
CA GLU A 52 -11.83 -2.76 4.32
C GLU A 52 -11.70 -1.79 3.14
N THR A 53 -10.49 -1.62 2.59
CA THR A 53 -10.22 -0.67 1.50
C THR A 53 -10.86 -1.15 0.20
N LEU A 54 -11.62 -0.29 -0.46
CA LEU A 54 -12.34 -0.62 -1.69
C LEU A 54 -11.40 -0.75 -2.89
N CYS A 55 -11.67 -1.76 -3.71
CA CYS A 55 -11.14 -1.91 -5.05
C CYS A 55 -12.00 -1.13 -6.06
N PHE A 56 -11.49 -0.89 -7.26
CA PHE A 56 -12.22 -0.36 -8.41
C PHE A 56 -13.52 -1.13 -8.70
N CYS A 57 -13.51 -2.45 -8.47
CA CYS A 57 -14.69 -3.29 -8.62
C CYS A 57 -15.74 -3.10 -7.50
N ARG A 58 -15.49 -2.19 -6.55
CA ARG A 58 -16.31 -1.87 -5.37
C ARG A 58 -16.36 -2.95 -4.28
N HIS A 59 -15.59 -4.02 -4.43
CA HIS A 59 -15.40 -5.02 -3.38
C HIS A 59 -14.20 -4.66 -2.50
N ARG A 60 -14.21 -5.16 -1.28
CA ARG A 60 -13.17 -4.91 -0.28
C ARG A 60 -11.92 -5.72 -0.57
N TYR A 61 -10.77 -5.25 -0.12
CA TYR A 61 -9.50 -5.97 -0.28
C TYR A 61 -9.56 -7.40 0.29
N LYS A 62 -10.21 -7.62 1.44
CA LYS A 62 -10.40 -8.96 2.01
C LYS A 62 -11.17 -9.94 1.10
N GLN A 63 -11.98 -9.42 0.19
CA GLN A 63 -12.74 -10.22 -0.78
C GLN A 63 -11.92 -10.54 -2.04
N HIS A 64 -10.63 -10.20 -2.08
CA HIS A 64 -9.69 -10.61 -3.13
C HIS A 64 -8.83 -11.77 -2.65
N LYS A 65 -8.15 -12.45 -3.58
CA LYS A 65 -7.19 -13.50 -3.27
C LYS A 65 -5.91 -12.87 -2.74
N THR A 66 -5.82 -12.78 -1.41
CA THR A 66 -4.65 -12.23 -0.69
C THR A 66 -3.73 -13.30 -0.15
N ASP A 67 -4.27 -14.49 0.09
CA ASP A 67 -3.58 -15.59 0.73
C ASP A 67 -3.09 -16.57 -0.34
N TYR A 68 -1.80 -16.85 -0.32
CA TYR A 68 -1.11 -17.75 -1.25
C TYR A 68 -0.36 -18.82 -0.46
N LYS A 69 -0.54 -20.09 -0.84
CA LYS A 69 0.29 -21.19 -0.31
C LYS A 69 1.73 -21.09 -0.81
N GLU A 70 1.88 -20.74 -2.08
CA GLU A 70 3.14 -20.43 -2.73
C GLU A 70 2.96 -19.11 -3.46
N ILE A 71 3.89 -18.16 -3.22
CA ILE A 71 3.82 -16.84 -3.84
C ILE A 71 4.22 -16.97 -5.31
N PRO A 72 3.42 -16.45 -6.26
CA PRO A 72 3.78 -16.44 -7.68
C PRO A 72 5.13 -15.76 -7.90
N THR A 73 5.96 -16.32 -8.78
CA THR A 73 7.25 -15.71 -9.18
C THR A 73 7.08 -14.59 -10.19
N GLU A 74 6.05 -14.68 -11.03
CA GLU A 74 5.71 -13.64 -12.01
C GLU A 74 5.28 -12.34 -11.33
N ARG A 75 5.66 -11.20 -11.91
CA ARG A 75 5.33 -9.86 -11.44
C ARG A 75 4.53 -9.11 -12.52
N PRO A 76 3.49 -8.34 -12.15
CA PRO A 76 2.98 -8.11 -10.80
C PRO A 76 2.16 -9.30 -10.25
N ILE A 77 2.15 -9.48 -8.92
CA ILE A 77 1.28 -10.48 -8.27
C ILE A 77 -0.17 -10.03 -8.43
N LEU A 78 -0.96 -10.82 -9.13
CA LEU A 78 -2.37 -10.54 -9.36
C LEU A 78 -3.20 -10.91 -8.13
N LEU A 79 -4.15 -10.06 -7.76
CA LEU A 79 -5.04 -10.28 -6.62
C LEU A 79 -6.49 -10.33 -7.11
N PRO A 80 -6.93 -11.42 -7.77
CA PRO A 80 -8.28 -11.50 -8.35
C PRO A 80 -9.37 -11.45 -7.27
N CYS A 81 -10.55 -10.92 -7.61
CA CYS A 81 -11.67 -10.90 -6.68
C CYS A 81 -12.34 -12.27 -6.58
N ARG A 82 -12.76 -12.63 -5.36
CA ARG A 82 -13.42 -13.91 -5.03
C ARG A 82 -14.95 -13.79 -5.02
N VAL A 83 -15.50 -12.59 -5.18
CA VAL A 83 -16.96 -12.37 -5.19
C VAL A 83 -17.56 -12.97 -6.47
N PRO A 84 -18.57 -13.85 -6.37
CA PRO A 84 -19.21 -14.47 -7.53
C PRO A 84 -19.72 -13.43 -8.54
N GLY A 85 -19.39 -13.61 -9.82
CA GLY A 85 -19.79 -12.71 -10.91
C GLY A 85 -18.89 -11.48 -11.10
N CYS A 86 -17.94 -11.21 -10.20
CA CYS A 86 -16.95 -10.15 -10.38
C CYS A 86 -15.85 -10.62 -11.35
N ARG A 87 -15.52 -9.79 -12.36
CA ARG A 87 -14.51 -10.12 -13.37
C ARG A 87 -13.17 -9.42 -13.18
N CYS A 88 -12.97 -8.68 -12.09
CA CYS A 88 -11.73 -7.94 -11.92
C CYS A 88 -10.53 -8.88 -11.73
N ILE A 89 -9.49 -8.66 -12.53
CA ILE A 89 -8.32 -9.53 -12.65
C ILE A 89 -7.36 -9.33 -11.47
N SER A 90 -7.24 -8.11 -10.97
CA SER A 90 -6.39 -7.76 -9.84
C SER A 90 -6.97 -6.60 -9.06
N TYR A 91 -6.62 -6.51 -7.77
CA TYR A 91 -6.97 -5.40 -6.91
C TYR A 91 -6.40 -4.07 -7.44
N HIS A 92 -7.23 -3.05 -7.51
CA HIS A 92 -6.85 -1.73 -7.98
C HIS A 92 -7.51 -0.65 -7.12
N TYR A 93 -6.72 0.16 -6.43
CA TYR A 93 -7.21 1.23 -5.57
C TYR A 93 -7.53 2.50 -6.37
N VAL A 94 -8.65 3.14 -6.02
CA VAL A 94 -8.99 4.49 -6.49
C VAL A 94 -9.24 5.37 -5.28
N PRO A 95 -8.54 6.51 -5.15
CA PRO A 95 -8.75 7.40 -4.01
C PRO A 95 -10.08 8.12 -4.11
N LEU A 96 -10.56 8.56 -2.94
CA LEU A 96 -11.74 9.40 -2.78
C LEU A 96 -11.32 10.84 -2.47
N ASN A 97 -12.16 11.80 -2.83
CA ASN A 97 -12.05 13.16 -2.34
C ASN A 97 -12.90 13.30 -1.07
N GLY A 98 -12.31 12.99 0.09
CA GLY A 98 -13.05 12.81 1.33
C GLY A 98 -13.99 11.60 1.21
N THR A 99 -15.30 11.84 1.25
CA THR A 99 -16.32 10.80 1.04
C THR A 99 -16.80 10.69 -0.40
N GLN A 100 -16.36 11.58 -1.29
CA GLN A 100 -16.87 11.67 -2.66
C GLN A 100 -15.99 10.88 -3.64
N PRO A 101 -16.58 10.08 -4.56
CA PRO A 101 -15.85 9.46 -5.65
C PRO A 101 -15.22 10.51 -6.57
N ILE A 102 -13.99 10.26 -7.01
CA ILE A 102 -13.32 11.13 -7.97
C ILE A 102 -13.86 10.91 -9.40
N ARG A 103 -13.68 11.91 -10.25
CA ARG A 103 -14.14 11.89 -11.64
C ARG A 103 -13.02 11.53 -12.60
N CYS A 104 -13.35 10.80 -13.65
CA CYS A 104 -12.51 10.59 -14.81
C CYS A 104 -12.45 11.87 -15.67
N ARG A 105 -11.49 11.97 -16.61
CA ARG A 105 -11.45 13.00 -17.67
C ARG A 105 -12.74 13.09 -18.48
N CYS A 106 -13.49 11.99 -18.59
CA CYS A 106 -14.82 11.97 -19.23
C CYS A 106 -15.95 12.54 -18.35
N LYS A 107 -15.62 13.13 -17.19
CA LYS A 107 -16.52 13.76 -16.19
C LYS A 107 -17.44 12.79 -15.40
N HIS A 108 -17.48 11.52 -15.77
CA HIS A 108 -18.17 10.46 -15.02
C HIS A 108 -17.35 9.96 -13.82
N PHE A 109 -18.03 9.37 -12.84
CA PHE A 109 -17.38 8.83 -11.63
C PHE A 109 -16.67 7.52 -11.91
N ALA A 110 -15.74 7.12 -11.03
CA ALA A 110 -15.07 5.82 -11.09
C ALA A 110 -16.07 4.66 -11.23
N ASP A 111 -17.17 4.72 -10.47
CA ASP A 111 -18.24 3.73 -10.48
C ASP A 111 -18.95 3.54 -11.83
N ASP A 112 -18.90 4.55 -12.70
CA ASP A 112 -19.48 4.52 -14.04
C ASP A 112 -18.57 3.79 -15.05
N HIS A 113 -17.48 3.21 -14.60
CA HIS A 113 -16.53 2.47 -15.44
C HIS A 113 -16.61 0.97 -15.15
N SER A 114 -16.15 0.16 -16.10
CA SER A 114 -16.01 -1.28 -15.90
C SER A 114 -14.85 -1.59 -14.96
N GLU A 115 -15.02 -2.65 -14.19
CA GLU A 115 -14.05 -3.29 -13.32
C GLU A 115 -12.87 -3.96 -14.07
N LEU A 116 -12.95 -4.03 -15.40
CA LEU A 116 -11.92 -4.61 -16.27
C LEU A 116 -11.03 -3.53 -16.86
N ALA A 117 -9.71 -3.66 -16.69
CA ALA A 117 -8.73 -2.81 -17.38
C ALA A 117 -8.98 -2.81 -18.90
N PRO A 118 -8.96 -1.65 -19.59
CA PRO A 118 -8.49 -0.33 -19.15
C PRO A 118 -9.52 0.51 -18.37
N TYR A 119 -10.55 -0.13 -17.82
CA TYR A 119 -11.65 0.47 -17.04
C TYR A 119 -12.48 1.41 -17.91
N LYS A 120 -13.05 0.89 -19.01
CA LYS A 120 -13.84 1.70 -19.96
C LYS A 120 -15.10 2.26 -19.30
N CYS A 121 -15.45 3.50 -19.65
CA CYS A 121 -16.69 4.13 -19.18
C CYS A 121 -17.91 3.44 -19.79
N LYS A 122 -18.93 3.17 -18.98
CA LYS A 122 -20.21 2.58 -19.40
C LYS A 122 -21.19 3.63 -19.93
N LYS A 123 -20.97 4.92 -19.62
CA LYS A 123 -21.87 6.03 -19.97
C LYS A 123 -21.49 6.78 -21.25
N CYS A 124 -20.25 6.63 -21.74
CA CYS A 124 -19.79 7.34 -22.95
C CYS A 124 -18.83 6.50 -23.78
N ALA A 125 -18.88 6.67 -25.10
CA ALA A 125 -18.07 5.89 -26.04
C ALA A 125 -16.64 6.42 -26.22
N GLY A 126 -16.40 7.72 -26.00
CA GLY A 126 -15.09 8.36 -26.22
C GLY A 126 -14.06 8.17 -25.10
N CYS A 127 -14.40 7.43 -24.03
CA CYS A 127 -13.50 7.20 -22.91
C CYS A 127 -12.66 5.94 -23.12
N ALA A 128 -11.35 6.11 -23.32
CA ALA A 128 -10.41 5.00 -23.49
C ALA A 128 -10.23 4.16 -22.21
N GLY A 129 -10.49 4.75 -21.03
CA GLY A 129 -10.28 4.12 -19.74
C GLY A 129 -10.38 5.13 -18.60
N PHE A 130 -10.50 4.64 -17.36
CA PHE A 130 -10.55 5.50 -16.20
C PHE A 130 -9.22 6.24 -16.03
N HIS A 131 -9.31 7.58 -16.03
CA HIS A 131 -8.15 8.44 -15.92
C HIS A 131 -8.55 9.73 -15.20
N SER A 132 -8.21 9.87 -13.92
CA SER A 132 -8.60 11.04 -13.13
C SER A 132 -7.44 12.03 -12.95
N PRO A 133 -7.62 13.33 -13.29
CA PRO A 133 -6.64 14.37 -13.01
C PRO A 133 -6.67 14.83 -11.54
N PHE A 134 -7.44 14.19 -10.66
CA PHE A 134 -7.47 14.52 -9.24
C PHE A 134 -6.06 14.47 -8.66
N THR A 135 -5.71 15.47 -7.84
CA THR A 135 -4.39 15.59 -7.22
C THR A 135 -4.40 14.89 -5.87
N CYS A 136 -3.53 13.89 -5.70
CA CYS A 136 -3.31 13.26 -4.40
C CYS A 136 -2.63 14.25 -3.43
N GLY A 137 -2.74 14.01 -2.12
CA GLY A 137 -2.03 14.80 -1.10
C GLY A 137 -0.50 14.81 -1.26
N CYS A 138 0.06 13.84 -1.98
CA CYS A 138 1.48 13.83 -2.38
C CYS A 138 1.81 14.76 -3.58
N THR A 139 0.87 15.64 -3.97
CA THR A 139 0.94 16.62 -5.07
C THR A 139 1.01 16.05 -6.48
N HIS A 140 0.94 14.72 -6.64
CA HIS A 140 0.89 14.07 -7.95
C HIS A 140 -0.54 13.68 -8.33
N PRO A 141 -0.90 13.70 -9.62
CA PRO A 141 -2.23 13.27 -10.05
C PRO A 141 -2.40 11.75 -9.86
N THR A 142 -3.65 11.30 -9.65
CA THR A 142 -3.91 9.88 -9.32
C THR A 142 -3.44 8.90 -10.40
N PHE A 143 -3.50 9.27 -11.68
CA PHE A 143 -3.18 8.37 -12.79
C PHE A 143 -1.69 8.02 -12.90
N VAL A 144 -0.78 8.76 -12.26
CA VAL A 144 0.66 8.41 -12.25
C VAL A 144 1.03 7.47 -11.10
N HIS A 145 0.08 7.18 -10.21
CA HIS A 145 0.32 6.24 -9.12
C HIS A 145 0.15 4.81 -9.61
N THR A 146 0.88 3.90 -8.97
CA THR A 146 0.87 2.49 -9.31
C THR A 146 0.53 1.64 -8.08
N MET A 147 -0.11 0.51 -8.32
CA MET A 147 -0.28 -0.51 -7.29
C MET A 147 1.04 -1.27 -7.16
N ILE A 148 1.54 -1.38 -5.94
CA ILE A 148 2.66 -2.24 -5.58
C ILE A 148 2.11 -3.39 -4.75
N VAL A 149 2.40 -4.60 -5.19
CA VAL A 149 2.12 -5.84 -4.45
C VAL A 149 3.45 -6.55 -4.29
N GLU A 150 3.91 -6.67 -3.05
CA GLU A 150 5.26 -7.13 -2.72
C GLU A 150 5.24 -8.11 -1.53
N THR A 151 6.23 -8.98 -1.50
CA THR A 151 6.56 -9.86 -0.37
C THR A 151 7.25 -9.10 0.76
N LYS A 152 7.43 -9.75 1.92
CA LYS A 152 8.15 -9.16 3.05
C LYS A 152 9.59 -8.78 2.67
N GLU A 153 10.25 -9.66 1.93
CA GLU A 153 11.64 -9.50 1.50
C GLU A 153 11.77 -8.33 0.51
N GLU A 154 10.88 -8.25 -0.48
CA GLU A 154 10.85 -7.13 -1.45
C GLU A 154 10.56 -5.80 -0.76
N ARG A 155 9.66 -5.78 0.22
CA ARG A 155 9.33 -4.58 1.00
C ARG A 155 10.52 -4.09 1.83
N LEU A 156 11.23 -5.01 2.48
CA LEU A 156 12.45 -4.72 3.22
C LEU A 156 13.56 -4.21 2.29
N ALA A 157 13.72 -4.82 1.11
CA ALA A 157 14.67 -4.36 0.10
C ALA A 157 14.35 -2.94 -0.39
N ARG A 158 13.07 -2.55 -0.43
CA ARG A 158 12.62 -1.18 -0.70
C ARG A 158 12.76 -0.22 0.49
N GLY A 159 13.28 -0.70 1.63
CA GLY A 159 13.49 0.08 2.85
C GLY A 159 12.18 0.50 3.54
N ARG A 160 11.09 -0.25 3.32
CA ARG A 160 9.75 0.07 3.85
C ARG A 160 9.46 -0.74 5.12
N PRO A 161 8.65 -0.20 6.05
CA PRO A 161 8.35 -0.89 7.30
C PRO A 161 7.43 -2.09 7.03
N VAL A 162 7.66 -3.20 7.73
CA VAL A 162 6.83 -4.42 7.65
C VAL A 162 5.93 -4.60 8.87
N GLY A 163 6.24 -3.92 9.99
CA GLY A 163 5.50 -4.05 11.24
C GLY A 163 5.65 -5.44 11.89
N PRO A 164 4.88 -5.73 12.95
CA PRO A 164 4.87 -7.05 13.56
C PRO A 164 4.19 -8.07 12.64
N ASP A 165 4.66 -9.32 12.72
CA ASP A 165 4.02 -10.43 12.04
C ASP A 165 2.68 -10.74 12.70
N ILE A 166 1.62 -10.71 11.90
CA ILE A 166 0.25 -10.87 12.35
C ILE A 166 -0.47 -11.92 11.49
N PRO A 167 -1.24 -12.83 12.10
CA PRO A 167 -1.86 -13.94 11.38
C PRO A 167 -3.22 -13.59 10.74
N TYR A 168 -3.60 -12.31 10.72
CA TYR A 168 -4.89 -11.88 10.19
C TYR A 168 -4.88 -11.85 8.66
N ALA A 169 -5.98 -12.30 8.05
CA ALA A 169 -6.17 -12.29 6.61
C ALA A 169 -6.20 -10.86 6.06
N ALA A 170 -5.70 -10.67 4.83
CA ALA A 170 -5.86 -9.44 4.06
C ALA A 170 -5.41 -8.15 4.78
N MET A 171 -4.38 -8.22 5.62
CA MET A 171 -3.81 -7.04 6.27
C MET A 171 -3.12 -6.09 5.27
N GLY A 172 -2.72 -6.59 4.11
CA GLY A 172 -2.11 -5.80 3.04
C GLY A 172 -0.94 -4.98 3.56
N GLY A 173 -0.94 -3.68 3.24
CA GLY A 173 0.09 -2.73 3.64
C GLY A 173 0.02 -2.23 5.08
N LEU A 174 -0.95 -2.65 5.91
CA LEU A 174 -1.12 -2.12 7.27
C LEU A 174 -0.06 -2.67 8.24
N THR A 175 0.87 -1.82 8.68
CA THR A 175 1.99 -2.22 9.55
C THR A 175 1.92 -1.65 10.97
N GLY A 176 0.87 -0.89 11.29
CA GLY A 176 0.65 -0.26 12.59
C GLY A 176 -0.34 0.90 12.47
N PHE A 177 -0.55 1.65 13.55
CA PHE A 177 -1.50 2.78 13.58
C PHE A 177 -1.15 3.87 12.55
N ASN A 178 0.14 4.19 12.39
CA ASN A 178 0.59 5.19 11.41
C ASN A 178 0.19 4.83 9.97
N ALA A 179 0.06 3.54 9.65
CA ALA A 179 -0.33 3.09 8.31
C ALA A 179 -1.75 3.53 7.89
N LEU A 180 -2.58 3.94 8.84
CA LEU A 180 -3.92 4.47 8.59
C LEU A 180 -3.90 5.91 8.05
N ALA A 181 -2.83 6.66 8.31
CA ALA A 181 -2.67 8.00 7.76
C ALA A 181 -2.29 7.95 6.27
N GLU A 182 -2.70 8.98 5.54
CA GLU A 182 -2.30 9.18 4.14
C GLU A 182 -0.78 9.31 4.04
N GLY A 183 -0.19 8.78 2.96
CA GLY A 183 1.26 8.60 2.86
C GLY A 183 2.06 9.89 3.04
N TYR A 184 1.56 11.04 2.59
CA TYR A 184 2.25 12.32 2.76
C TYR A 184 2.32 12.80 4.23
N MET A 185 1.45 12.28 5.11
CA MET A 185 1.43 12.61 6.54
C MET A 185 2.26 11.63 7.38
N ARG A 186 2.65 10.48 6.82
CA ARG A 186 3.41 9.46 7.57
C ARG A 186 4.87 9.84 7.69
N LEU A 187 5.38 9.81 8.91
CA LEU A 187 6.77 10.13 9.24
C LEU A 187 7.74 8.95 9.06
N ASP A 188 7.24 7.74 8.82
CA ASP A 188 8.08 6.58 8.54
C ASP A 188 8.53 6.53 7.07
N SER A 189 9.39 5.56 6.74
CA SER A 189 9.98 5.42 5.41
C SER A 189 8.98 5.08 4.29
N SER A 190 7.75 4.68 4.59
CA SER A 190 6.68 4.54 3.59
C SER A 190 6.02 5.86 3.22
N GLY A 191 6.22 6.90 4.02
CA GLY A 191 5.66 8.23 3.82
C GLY A 191 6.69 9.27 3.42
N ILE A 192 6.58 10.47 3.99
CA ILE A 192 7.51 11.58 3.78
C ILE A 192 8.81 11.42 4.58
N GLY A 193 8.88 10.45 5.50
CA GLY A 193 10.00 10.24 6.42
C GLY A 193 11.39 10.17 5.77
N LEU A 194 11.48 9.62 4.55
CA LEU A 194 12.72 9.62 3.74
C LEU A 194 12.85 10.83 2.81
N TRP A 195 11.75 11.47 2.46
CA TRP A 195 11.73 12.61 1.55
C TRP A 195 12.40 13.84 2.20
N PHE A 196 12.22 14.04 3.51
CA PHE A 196 12.99 15.06 4.26
C PHE A 196 14.49 14.80 4.22
N GLN A 197 14.92 13.53 4.25
CA GLN A 197 16.33 13.13 4.13
C GLN A 197 16.89 13.48 2.75
N CYS A 198 16.11 13.24 1.68
CA CYS A 198 16.48 13.62 0.31
C CYS A 198 16.38 15.14 0.04
N PHE A 199 15.43 15.85 0.65
CA PHE A 199 15.29 17.31 0.49
C PHE A 199 16.42 18.06 1.21
N ALA A 200 16.86 17.56 2.37
CA ALA A 200 18.07 18.04 3.02
C ALA A 200 19.30 17.84 2.12
N TYR A 201 19.41 16.68 1.47
CA TYR A 201 20.47 16.38 0.49
C TYR A 201 20.39 17.27 -0.77
N SER A 202 19.19 17.53 -1.28
CA SER A 202 18.98 18.31 -2.52
C SER A 202 19.14 19.81 -2.32
N LYS A 203 18.76 20.36 -1.16
CA LYS A 203 18.90 21.80 -0.87
C LYS A 203 20.33 22.16 -0.45
N TYR A 204 21.05 21.21 0.13
CA TYR A 204 22.46 21.33 0.47
C TYR A 204 23.28 20.34 -0.38
N ARG A 205 23.61 20.74 -1.62
CA ARG A 205 24.43 19.97 -2.60
C ARG A 205 25.76 19.42 -2.08
N ASN A 206 26.18 19.77 -0.86
CA ASN A 206 27.45 19.35 -0.27
C ASN A 206 27.29 18.41 0.94
N VAL A 207 26.07 18.01 1.32
CA VAL A 207 25.88 17.06 2.43
C VAL A 207 26.28 15.66 1.94
N ASP A 208 27.35 15.10 2.50
CA ASP A 208 27.88 13.80 2.08
C ASP A 208 27.17 12.64 2.79
N SER A 209 26.59 12.87 3.97
CA SER A 209 25.90 11.83 4.72
C SER A 209 24.82 12.38 5.64
N VAL A 210 23.73 11.63 5.74
CA VAL A 210 22.65 11.87 6.70
C VAL A 210 22.49 10.62 7.55
N SER A 211 22.84 10.72 8.84
CA SER A 211 22.73 9.63 9.80
C SER A 211 21.61 9.93 10.79
N GLY A 212 20.65 9.01 10.91
CA GLY A 212 19.56 9.07 11.88
C GLY A 212 19.63 7.90 12.87
N LYS A 213 19.91 8.19 14.15
CA LYS A 213 19.80 7.24 15.29
C LYS A 213 19.41 8.02 16.54
N ASN A 214 18.61 7.41 17.43
CA ASN A 214 18.22 7.96 18.75
C ASN A 214 17.65 9.39 18.70
N ASN A 215 16.52 9.58 17.99
CA ASN A 215 15.82 10.87 17.89
C ASN A 215 16.69 12.06 17.45
N LYS A 216 17.75 11.75 16.70
CA LYS A 216 18.74 12.71 16.23
C LYS A 216 19.01 12.45 14.75
N ILE A 217 18.85 13.50 13.94
CA ILE A 217 19.36 13.55 12.58
C ILE A 217 20.61 14.43 12.58
N VAL A 218 21.72 13.89 12.07
CA VAL A 218 22.96 14.62 11.90
C VAL A 218 23.22 14.80 10.40
N LEU A 219 23.36 16.05 9.97
CA LEU A 219 23.85 16.40 8.64
C LEU A 219 25.35 16.65 8.72
N GLN A 220 26.15 15.88 7.98
CA GLN A 220 27.60 16.04 7.91
C GLN A 220 28.05 16.45 6.51
N LEU A 221 29.11 17.26 6.48
CA LEU A 221 29.63 17.93 5.31
C LEU A 221 31.16 17.81 5.32
N THR A 222 31.76 17.18 4.32
CA THR A 222 33.22 16.98 4.26
C THR A 222 33.82 17.95 3.26
N VAL A 223 34.65 18.87 3.73
CA VAL A 223 35.35 19.82 2.86
C VAL A 223 36.85 19.61 3.02
N ARG A 224 37.52 19.24 1.91
CA ARG A 224 38.99 19.03 1.85
C ARG A 224 39.52 18.07 2.91
N GLY A 225 38.82 16.97 3.15
CA GLY A 225 39.22 15.93 4.12
C GLY A 225 38.83 16.20 5.58
N ASN A 226 38.21 17.35 5.88
CA ASN A 226 37.69 17.67 7.21
C ASN A 226 36.17 17.52 7.24
N SER A 227 35.65 16.79 8.23
CA SER A 227 34.20 16.62 8.45
C SER A 227 33.64 17.72 9.37
N TYR A 228 32.57 18.38 8.92
CA TYR A 228 31.84 19.42 9.62
C TYR A 228 30.41 18.96 9.89
N VAL A 229 29.91 19.20 11.11
CA VAL A 229 28.49 18.95 11.44
C VAL A 229 27.70 20.20 11.11
N LEU A 230 26.80 20.11 10.13
CA LEU A 230 26.05 21.25 9.61
C LEU A 230 24.79 21.55 10.44
N LEU A 231 24.09 20.49 10.81
CA LEU A 231 22.82 20.60 11.53
C LEU A 231 22.59 19.34 12.33
N VAL A 232 22.12 19.53 13.56
CA VAL A 232 21.67 18.46 14.42
C VAL A 232 20.22 18.74 14.79
N ILE A 233 19.32 17.93 14.27
CA ILE A 233 17.89 18.03 14.60
C ILE A 233 17.60 17.00 15.67
N TYR A 234 17.07 17.45 16.80
CA TYR A 234 16.50 16.62 17.84
C TYR A 234 14.98 16.71 17.79
N TRP A 235 14.30 15.60 18.06
CA TRP A 235 12.88 15.63 18.40
C TRP A 235 12.62 14.78 19.65
N THR A 236 11.61 15.14 20.43
CA THR A 236 11.12 14.33 21.54
C THR A 236 9.87 13.58 21.07
N GLU A 237 9.60 12.41 21.64
CA GLU A 237 8.30 11.72 21.44
C GLU A 237 7.12 12.59 21.88
#